data_AF-A0A7X1GHG5-F1
#
_entry.id   AF-A0A7X1GHG5-F1
#
_cell.length_a   1.000
_cell.length_b   1.000
_cell.length_c   1.000
_cell.angle_alpha   90.00
_cell.angle_beta   90.00
_cell.angle_gamma   90.00
#
_symmetry.space_group_name_H-M   'P 1'
#
loop_
_entity.id
_entity.type
_entity.pdbx_description
1 polymer ?
#
loop_
_entity_poly.entity_id
_entity_poly.type
_entity_poly.pdbx_seq_one_letter_code
_entity_poly.pdbx_strand_id
1 'polypeptide(L)' 'MSVIGSAVPAPLREQGLLACWYLVQDGEAISGPLTSLPAAQALSQRITLSA' A
#
# COMPACT_ATOMS: atom_id res chain seq x y z
N MET A 1 -5.51 -8.29 -11.27
CA MET A 1 -4.77 -7.16 -11.86
C MET A 1 -4.38 -6.22 -10.73
N SER A 2 -3.09 -6.08 -10.42
CA SER A 2 -2.59 -5.23 -9.32
C SER A 2 -1.87 -4.03 -9.94
N VAL A 3 -2.42 -2.82 -9.76
CA VAL A 3 -1.81 -1.59 -10.27
C VAL A 3 -0.88 -1.05 -9.19
N ILE A 4 0.42 -1.20 -9.41
CA ILE A 4 1.47 -0.59 -8.60
C ILE A 4 1.93 0.67 -9.35
N GLY A 5 1.42 1.83 -8.93
CA GLY A 5 1.74 3.11 -9.54
C GLY A 5 1.53 4.26 -8.56
N SER A 6 2.64 4.85 -8.15
CA SER A 6 2.78 6.04 -7.32
C SER A 6 2.18 7.29 -8.00
N ALA A 7 0.87 7.42 -7.98
CA ALA A 7 0.23 8.72 -8.16
C ALA A 7 -0.96 8.75 -7.23
N VAL A 8 -0.85 9.51 -6.12
CA VAL A 8 -2.06 10.01 -5.46
C VAL A 8 -2.90 10.61 -6.60
N PRO A 9 -4.10 10.07 -6.89
CA PRO A 9 -4.95 10.61 -7.94
C PRO A 9 -5.04 12.13 -7.81
N ALA A 10 -4.90 12.87 -8.90
CA ALA A 10 -4.87 14.34 -8.87
C ALA A 10 -6.02 14.94 -8.02
N PRO A 11 -7.26 14.44 -8.09
CA PRO A 11 -8.34 14.93 -7.24
C PRO A 11 -8.10 14.76 -5.73
N LEU A 12 -7.44 13.68 -5.31
CA LEU A 12 -7.10 13.44 -3.90
C LEU A 12 -5.97 14.34 -3.43
N ARG A 13 -5.00 14.62 -4.30
CA ARG A 13 -3.89 15.54 -4.00
C ARG A 13 -4.37 16.98 -3.85
N GLU A 14 -5.31 17.42 -4.68
CA GLU A 14 -5.93 18.75 -4.59
C GLU A 14 -6.71 18.97 -3.28
N GLN A 15 -7.19 17.88 -2.66
CA GLN A 15 -7.88 17.90 -1.37
C GLN A 15 -6.92 17.84 -0.15
N GLY A 16 -5.60 17.82 -0.39
CA GLY A 16 -4.60 17.68 0.69
C GLY A 16 -4.53 16.27 1.29
N LEU A 17 -5.09 15.26 0.61
CA LEU A 17 -5.12 13.89 1.07
C LEU A 17 -3.83 13.17 0.69
N LEU A 18 -3.34 12.33 1.60
CA LEU A 18 -2.21 11.44 1.37
C LEU A 18 -2.71 10.07 0.91
N ALA A 19 -2.04 9.45 -0.06
CA ALA A 19 -2.27 8.05 -0.36
C ALA A 19 -1.37 7.18 0.54
N CYS A 20 -1.99 6.19 1.17
CA CYS A 20 -1.32 5.16 1.94
C CYS A 20 -1.46 3.81 1.24
N TRP A 21 -0.49 2.93 1.46
CA TRP A 21 -0.47 1.56 1.00
C TRP A 21 -0.93 0.63 2.12
N TYR A 22 -1.72 -0.37 1.78
CA TYR A 22 -2.12 -1.45 2.68
C TYR A 22 -1.77 -2.78 2.02
N LEU A 23 -1.34 -3.75 2.82
CA LEU A 23 -1.24 -5.13 2.38
C LEU A 23 -2.58 -5.81 2.63
N VAL A 24 -3.08 -6.50 1.61
CA VAL A 24 -4.35 -7.21 1.65
C VAL A 24 -4.07 -8.68 1.33
N GLN A 25 -4.58 -9.57 2.16
CA GLN A 25 -4.56 -11.01 1.94
C GLN A 25 -5.99 -11.52 2.08
N ASP A 26 -6.45 -12.26 1.07
CA ASP A 26 -7.82 -12.82 1.02
C ASP A 26 -8.94 -11.78 1.21
N GLY A 27 -8.69 -10.53 0.80
CA GLY A 27 -9.64 -9.44 0.92
C GLY A 27 -9.60 -8.70 2.26
N GLU A 28 -8.80 -9.16 3.23
CA GLU A 28 -8.61 -8.51 4.52
C GLU A 28 -7.29 -7.72 4.57
N ALA A 29 -7.33 -6.53 5.17
CA ALA A 29 -6.14 -5.72 5.39
C ALA A 29 -5.30 -6.33 6.52
N ILE A 30 -4.09 -6.78 6.19
CA ILE A 30 -3.17 -7.45 7.13
C ILE A 30 -2.06 -6.53 7.64
N SER A 31 -2.08 -5.26 7.26
CA SER A 31 -1.12 -4.26 7.72
C SER A 31 -1.80 -2.95 8.07
N GLY A 32 -1.14 -2.15 8.92
CA GLY A 32 -1.44 -0.73 9.01
C GLY A 32 -1.08 0.04 7.72
N PRO A 33 -1.44 1.34 7.65
CA PRO A 33 -1.11 2.19 6.50
C PRO A 33 0.40 2.40 6.38
N LEU A 34 0.90 2.29 5.15
CA LEU A 34 2.29 2.51 4.79
C LEU A 34 2.40 3.74 3.90
N THR A 35 3.36 4.61 4.19
CA THR A 35 3.49 5.91 3.51
C THR A 35 4.20 5.82 2.16
N SER A 36 4.74 4.66 1.80
CA SER A 36 5.43 4.47 0.54
C SER A 36 5.32 3.03 0.01
N LEU A 37 5.39 2.90 -1.32
CA LEU A 37 5.39 1.61 -1.99
C LEU A 37 6.59 0.74 -1.60
N PRO A 38 7.84 1.25 -1.51
CA PRO A 38 8.96 0.42 -1.06
C PRO A 38 8.78 -0.14 0.35
N ALA A 39 8.17 0.63 1.26
CA ALA A 39 7.85 0.14 2.60
C ALA A 39 6.83 -1.01 2.56
N ALA A 40 5.81 -0.90 1.70
CA ALA A 40 4.84 -1.97 1.45
C ALA A 40 5.47 -3.23 0.88
N GLN A 41 6.36 -3.09 -0.12
CA GLN A 41 7.08 -4.22 -0.71
C GLN A 41 7.97 -4.93 0.31
N ALA A 42 8.73 -4.17 1.12
CA ALA A 42 9.60 -4.75 2.14
C ALA A 42 8.83 -5.46 3.26
N LEU A 43 7.62 -4.99 3.60
CA LEU A 43 6.77 -5.68 4.56
C LEU A 43 6.13 -6.94 3.95
N SER A 44 5.66 -6.86 2.70
CA SER A 44 5.10 -8.01 1.98
C SER A 44 6.10 -9.16 1.91
N GLN A 45 7.36 -8.88 1.57
CA GLN A 45 8.42 -9.88 1.54
C GLN A 45 8.65 -10.55 2.90
N ARG A 46 8.63 -9.76 3.99
CA ARG A 46 8.76 -10.29 5.36
C ARG A 46 7.61 -11.21 5.75
N ILE A 47 6.38 -10.85 5.40
CA ILE A 47 5.19 -11.66 5.70
C ILE A 47 5.22 -12.97 4.91
N THR A 48 5.56 -12.93 3.63
CA THR A 48 5.69 -14.14 2.78
C THR A 48 6.78 -15.08 3.29
N LEU A 49 7.88 -14.57 3.87
CA LEU A 49 8.95 -15.40 4.44
C LEU A 49 8.62 -15.98 5.82
N SER A 50 7.58 -15.48 6.50
CA SER A 50 7.14 -15.95 7.82
C SER A 50 5.97 -16.93 7.80
N ALA A 51 5.42 -17.24 6.62
CA ALA A 51 4.33 -18.19 6.40
C ALA A 51 4.88 -19.57 5.97
#